data_AF-A0A5R2NK70-F1
#
_entry.id   AF-A0A5R2NK70-F1
#
_cell.length_a   1.000
_cell.length_b   1.000
_cell.length_c   1.000
_cell.angle_alpha   90.00
_cell.angle_beta   90.00
_cell.angle_gamma   90.00
#
_symmetry.space_group_name_H-M   'P 1'
#
loop_
_entity.id
_entity.type
_entity.pdbx_description
1 polymer ?
#
loop_
_entity_poly.entity_id
_entity_poly.type
_entity_poly.pdbx_seq_one_letter_code
_entity_poly.pdbx_strand_id
1 'polypeptide(L)'
;DSAMFYLIGTLYPYVARATYPALGFPQYAGEVGHSDAHPDRKSEAQKAAVAAIAEPLEVFHSFFRDGKPFIGGKNPSIADIRLAATLEFLAVIDYALPKWAKEYMAAMEKKLGKAYAGPAGDVRGYIAHVRSQAKA
;
A
#
# COMPACT_ATOMS: atom_id res chain seq x y z
N ASP A 1 0.85 19.45 1.38
CA ASP A 1 0.90 18.58 0.20
C ASP A 1 -0.40 17.77 0.15
N SER A 2 -1.25 18.00 -0.84
CA SER A 2 -2.60 17.39 -0.94
C SER A 2 -2.56 15.88 -1.21
N ALA A 3 -1.55 15.38 -1.93
CA ALA A 3 -1.37 13.95 -2.17
C ALA A 3 -1.13 13.18 -0.85
N MET A 4 -0.46 13.83 0.11
CA MET A 4 -0.20 13.25 1.43
C MET A 4 -1.41 13.19 2.34
N PHE A 5 -2.23 14.24 2.32
CA PHE A 5 -3.51 14.21 3.00
C PHE A 5 -4.43 13.15 2.41
N TYR A 6 -4.46 13.04 1.07
CA TYR A 6 -5.25 12.02 0.39
C TYR A 6 -4.75 10.60 0.69
N LEU A 7 -3.43 10.37 0.72
CA LEU A 7 -2.86 9.08 1.10
C LEU A 7 -3.31 8.68 2.52
N ILE A 8 -3.09 9.54 3.52
CA ILE A 8 -3.35 9.21 4.92
C ILE A 8 -4.86 9.13 5.21
N GLY A 9 -5.64 10.04 4.64
CA GLY A 9 -7.08 10.14 4.92
C GLY A 9 -7.95 9.20 4.10
N THR A 10 -7.46 8.67 2.98
CA THR A 10 -8.28 7.90 2.04
C THR A 10 -7.68 6.55 1.67
N LEU A 11 -6.48 6.51 1.10
CA LEU A 11 -5.90 5.25 0.63
C LEU A 11 -5.41 4.35 1.78
N TYR A 12 -4.63 4.92 2.69
CA TYR A 12 -3.95 4.17 3.75
C TYR A 12 -4.90 3.38 4.67
N PRO A 13 -6.08 3.91 5.09
CA PRO A 13 -7.02 3.14 5.89
C PRO A 13 -7.46 1.84 5.22
N TYR A 14 -7.65 1.82 3.90
CA TYR A 14 -7.96 0.60 3.16
C TYR A 14 -6.76 -0.33 3.06
N VAL A 15 -5.56 0.20 2.78
CA VAL A 15 -4.32 -0.61 2.76
C VAL A 15 -4.07 -1.26 4.12
N ALA A 16 -4.20 -0.52 5.22
CA ALA A 16 -4.04 -1.02 6.58
C ALA A 16 -5.05 -2.15 6.85
N ARG A 17 -6.35 -1.91 6.64
CA ARG A 17 -7.39 -2.91 6.85
C ARG A 17 -7.21 -4.16 5.99
N ALA A 18 -6.70 -4.01 4.77
CA ALA A 18 -6.43 -5.11 3.86
C ALA A 18 -5.21 -5.94 4.29
N THR A 19 -4.15 -5.31 4.78
CA THR A 19 -2.83 -5.94 4.96
C THR A 19 -2.51 -6.31 6.41
N TYR A 20 -2.97 -5.53 7.40
CA TYR A 20 -2.63 -5.72 8.81
C TYR A 20 -2.95 -7.12 9.35
N PRO A 21 -4.10 -7.75 9.02
CA PRO A 21 -4.37 -9.11 9.46
C PRO A 21 -3.29 -10.12 9.01
N ALA A 22 -2.80 -9.99 7.77
CA ALA A 22 -1.75 -10.85 7.23
C ALA A 22 -0.36 -10.50 7.79
N LEU A 23 -0.17 -9.26 8.25
CA LEU A 23 1.07 -8.77 8.89
C LEU A 23 1.11 -9.05 10.40
N GLY A 24 0.02 -9.52 11.00
CA GLY A 24 -0.12 -9.66 12.45
C GLY A 24 -0.20 -8.33 13.21
N PHE A 25 -0.50 -7.24 12.53
CA PHE A 25 -0.63 -5.92 13.15
C PHE A 25 -2.05 -5.72 13.71
N PRO A 26 -2.20 -5.01 14.84
CA PRO A 26 -3.51 -4.69 15.37
C PRO A 26 -4.23 -3.70 14.47
N GLN A 27 -5.53 -3.92 14.26
CA GLN A 27 -6.40 -2.96 13.57
C GLN A 27 -6.86 -1.85 14.52
N TYR A 28 -7.22 -0.70 13.95
CA TYR A 28 -7.60 0.49 14.71
C TYR A 28 -8.91 0.30 15.46
N ALA A 29 -9.04 0.96 16.62
CA ALA A 29 -10.30 1.01 17.36
C ALA A 29 -11.42 1.57 16.47
N GLY A 30 -12.59 0.94 16.52
CA GLY A 30 -13.74 1.26 15.66
C GLY A 30 -13.78 0.48 14.34
N GLU A 31 -12.72 -0.23 13.96
CA GLU A 31 -12.78 -1.16 12.81
C GLU A 31 -13.39 -2.51 13.20
N VAL A 32 -14.07 -3.15 12.23
CA VAL A 32 -14.61 -4.52 12.38
C VAL A 32 -13.53 -5.52 12.81
N GLY A 33 -12.29 -5.32 12.37
CA GLY A 33 -11.17 -6.16 12.76
C GLY A 33 -10.80 -6.10 14.24
N HIS A 34 -11.00 -4.94 14.87
CA HIS A 34 -10.69 -4.69 16.29
C HIS A 34 -11.84 -5.10 17.23
N SER A 35 -13.07 -5.24 16.72
CA SER A 35 -14.23 -5.58 17.55
C SER A 35 -14.34 -7.09 17.84
N ASP A 36 -15.31 -7.46 18.68
CA ASP A 36 -15.68 -8.85 18.97
C ASP A 36 -16.54 -9.50 17.87
N ALA A 37 -16.55 -8.92 16.67
CA ALA A 37 -17.30 -9.47 15.54
C ALA A 37 -16.80 -10.86 15.13
N HIS A 38 -17.70 -11.70 14.63
CA HIS A 38 -17.39 -13.03 14.13
C HIS A 38 -16.27 -13.01 13.07
N PRO A 39 -15.36 -14.00 13.02
CA PRO A 39 -14.28 -14.06 12.03
C PRO A 39 -14.72 -13.84 10.58
N ASP A 40 -15.90 -14.33 10.19
CA ASP A 40 -16.44 -14.12 8.85
C ASP A 40 -16.67 -12.64 8.53
N ARG A 41 -17.17 -11.85 9.49
CA ARG A 41 -17.34 -10.40 9.34
C ARG A 41 -16.01 -9.69 9.19
N LYS A 42 -14.98 -10.15 9.90
CA LYS A 42 -13.61 -9.61 9.77
C LYS A 42 -13.05 -9.91 8.38
N SER A 43 -13.26 -11.13 7.87
CA SER A 43 -12.86 -11.52 6.51
C SER A 43 -13.60 -10.73 5.43
N GLU A 44 -14.92 -10.54 5.57
CA GLU A 44 -15.73 -9.70 4.69
C GLU A 44 -15.21 -8.26 4.65
N ALA A 45 -14.94 -7.67 5.83
CA ALA A 45 -14.41 -6.31 5.93
C ALA A 45 -13.01 -6.18 5.29
N GLN A 46 -12.15 -7.18 5.44
CA GLN A 46 -10.84 -7.22 4.78
C GLN A 46 -11.00 -7.27 3.25
N LYS A 47 -11.85 -8.16 2.73
CA LYS A 47 -12.10 -8.29 1.28
C LYS A 47 -12.70 -7.00 0.70
N ALA A 48 -13.61 -6.36 1.42
CA ALA A 48 -14.17 -5.07 1.02
C ALA A 48 -13.08 -3.99 0.96
N ALA A 49 -12.16 -3.95 1.93
CA ALA A 49 -11.02 -3.03 1.90
C ALA A 49 -10.10 -3.29 0.70
N VAL A 50 -9.82 -4.57 0.38
CA VAL A 50 -9.02 -4.95 -0.79
C VAL A 50 -9.65 -4.39 -2.07
N ALA A 51 -10.96 -4.58 -2.26
CA ALA A 51 -11.67 -4.07 -3.43
C ALA A 51 -11.66 -2.53 -3.48
N ALA A 52 -11.83 -1.88 -2.32
CA ALA A 52 -11.89 -0.42 -2.20
C ALA A 52 -10.55 0.30 -2.44
N ILE A 53 -9.41 -0.40 -2.50
CA ILE A 53 -8.11 0.22 -2.81
C ILE A 53 -8.06 0.78 -4.24
N ALA A 54 -8.73 0.13 -5.19
CA ALA A 54 -8.58 0.43 -6.62
C ALA A 54 -8.92 1.89 -6.96
N GLU A 55 -10.07 2.38 -6.48
CA GLU A 55 -10.55 3.74 -6.75
C GLU A 55 -9.61 4.85 -6.20
N PRO A 56 -9.26 4.89 -4.91
CA PRO A 56 -8.33 5.90 -4.39
C PRO A 56 -6.91 5.74 -4.93
N LEU A 57 -6.48 4.52 -5.27
CA LEU A 57 -5.20 4.33 -5.92
C LEU A 57 -5.18 4.99 -7.31
N GLU A 58 -6.27 4.89 -8.07
CA GLU A 58 -6.36 5.49 -9.41
C GLU A 58 -6.30 7.02 -9.40
N VAL A 59 -6.68 7.69 -8.31
CA VAL A 59 -6.52 9.14 -8.17
C VAL A 59 -5.04 9.56 -8.18
N PHE A 60 -4.13 8.72 -7.68
CA PHE A 60 -2.69 9.00 -7.78
C PHE A 60 -2.19 8.98 -9.23
N HIS A 61 -2.80 8.19 -10.09
CA HIS A 61 -2.43 8.10 -11.50
C HIS A 61 -3.09 9.19 -12.33
N SER A 62 -4.42 9.28 -12.27
CA SER A 62 -5.22 10.18 -13.09
C SER A 62 -5.09 11.65 -12.69
N PHE A 63 -4.96 11.97 -11.39
CA PHE A 63 -4.97 13.34 -10.91
C PHE A 63 -3.62 13.81 -10.36
N PHE A 64 -3.01 13.09 -9.42
CA PHE A 64 -1.76 13.58 -8.80
C PHE A 64 -0.55 13.48 -9.72
N ARG A 65 -0.44 12.40 -10.50
CA ARG A 65 0.58 12.28 -11.55
C ARG A 65 0.17 12.99 -12.83
N ASP A 66 -1.07 12.79 -13.29
CA ASP A 66 -1.61 13.45 -14.49
C ASP A 66 -0.63 13.41 -15.68
N GLY A 67 -0.30 12.18 -16.10
CA GLY A 67 0.65 11.91 -17.20
C GLY A 67 2.13 12.12 -16.87
N LYS A 68 2.48 12.66 -15.69
CA LYS A 68 3.88 12.85 -15.28
C LYS A 68 4.51 11.53 -14.79
N PRO A 69 5.86 11.42 -14.84
CA PRO A 69 6.56 10.26 -14.28
C PRO A 69 6.30 10.06 -12.78
N PHE A 70 6.26 11.15 -12.02
CA PHE A 70 6.10 11.18 -10.56
C PHE A 70 5.08 12.24 -10.14
N ILE A 71 4.58 12.16 -8.92
CA ILE A 71 3.75 13.20 -8.29
C ILE A 71 4.55 14.51 -8.22
N GLY A 72 5.85 14.43 -7.92
CA GLY A 72 6.79 15.56 -7.99
C GLY A 72 7.11 16.06 -9.41
N GLY A 73 6.44 15.54 -10.45
CA GLY A 73 6.68 15.88 -11.84
C GLY A 73 7.85 15.10 -12.44
N LYS A 74 8.95 15.80 -12.77
CA LYS A 74 10.14 15.19 -13.41
C LYS A 74 10.99 14.37 -12.44
N ASN A 75 10.93 14.68 -11.15
CA ASN A 75 11.66 13.99 -10.10
C ASN A 75 10.68 13.55 -9.00
N PRO A 76 10.98 12.45 -8.28
CA PRO A 76 10.20 12.05 -7.12
C PRO A 76 10.20 13.14 -6.05
N SER A 77 9.05 13.31 -5.40
CA SER A 77 8.90 14.12 -4.19
C SER A 77 8.68 13.23 -2.97
N ILE A 78 8.51 13.84 -1.79
CA ILE A 78 8.14 13.11 -0.57
C ILE A 78 6.80 12.38 -0.74
N ALA A 79 5.88 12.92 -1.55
CA ALA A 79 4.63 12.26 -1.87
C ALA A 79 4.85 10.92 -2.56
N ASP A 80 5.82 10.88 -3.47
CA ASP A 80 6.14 9.66 -4.20
C ASP A 80 6.73 8.59 -3.28
N ILE A 81 7.65 8.99 -2.40
CA ILE A 81 8.29 8.09 -1.45
C ILE A 81 7.24 7.44 -0.54
N ARG A 82 6.28 8.23 -0.03
CA ARG A 82 5.22 7.72 0.85
C ARG A 82 4.24 6.82 0.11
N LEU A 83 3.85 7.15 -1.12
CA LEU A 83 3.01 6.27 -1.92
C LEU A 83 3.74 4.95 -2.20
N ALA A 84 4.98 5.01 -2.71
CA ALA A 84 5.75 3.84 -3.05
C ALA A 84 5.98 2.91 -1.85
N ALA A 85 6.33 3.47 -0.68
CA ALA A 85 6.47 2.70 0.56
C ALA A 85 5.14 2.04 0.98
N THR A 86 4.01 2.71 0.80
CA THR A 86 2.68 2.14 1.08
C THR A 86 2.37 0.96 0.16
N LEU A 87 2.73 1.06 -1.14
CA LEU A 87 2.45 0.02 -2.12
C LEU A 87 3.28 -1.26 -1.93
N GLU A 88 4.48 -1.18 -1.34
CA GLU A 88 5.29 -2.38 -1.02
C GLU A 88 4.52 -3.37 -0.12
N PHE A 89 3.74 -2.87 0.84
CA PHE A 89 2.99 -3.73 1.78
C PHE A 89 1.85 -4.50 1.13
N LEU A 90 1.35 -4.07 -0.02
CA LEU A 90 0.29 -4.78 -0.75
C LEU A 90 0.73 -6.16 -1.25
N ALA A 91 2.03 -6.42 -1.31
CA ALA A 91 2.58 -7.73 -1.64
C ALA A 91 2.27 -8.82 -0.59
N VAL A 92 1.96 -8.45 0.67
CA VAL A 92 1.65 -9.44 1.72
C VAL A 92 0.34 -10.19 1.44
N ILE A 93 -0.58 -9.57 0.70
CA ILE A 93 -1.88 -10.12 0.31
C ILE A 93 -1.98 -10.45 -1.19
N ASP A 94 -0.84 -10.50 -1.88
CA ASP A 94 -0.77 -10.74 -3.33
C ASP A 94 -1.68 -9.78 -4.15
N TYR A 95 -1.81 -8.52 -3.73
CA TYR A 95 -2.65 -7.55 -4.42
C TYR A 95 -2.18 -7.32 -5.87
N ALA A 96 -3.10 -7.42 -6.82
CA ALA A 96 -2.81 -7.21 -8.24
C ALA A 96 -2.68 -5.71 -8.56
N LEU A 97 -1.49 -5.15 -8.37
CA LEU A 97 -1.23 -3.75 -8.74
C LEU A 97 -1.53 -3.50 -10.23
N PRO A 98 -2.20 -2.38 -10.57
CA PRO A 98 -2.43 -2.00 -11.95
C PRO A 98 -1.09 -1.74 -12.65
N LYS A 99 -1.08 -1.88 -13.99
CA LYS A 99 0.14 -1.76 -14.80
C LYS A 99 0.92 -0.47 -14.52
N TRP A 100 0.21 0.67 -14.46
CA TRP A 100 0.83 1.96 -14.19
C TRP A 100 1.54 2.01 -12.84
N ALA A 101 1.00 1.32 -11.81
CA ALA A 101 1.56 1.32 -10.46
C ALA A 101 2.82 0.45 -10.39
N LYS A 102 2.84 -0.68 -11.11
CA LYS A 102 4.05 -1.50 -11.27
C LYS A 102 5.16 -0.72 -11.96
N GLU A 103 4.84 -0.04 -13.06
CA GLU A 103 5.78 0.82 -13.79
C GLU A 103 6.27 2.00 -12.93
N TYR A 104 5.37 2.59 -12.15
CA TYR A 104 5.69 3.65 -11.20
C TYR A 104 6.67 3.20 -10.12
N MET A 105 6.43 2.04 -9.49
CA MET A 105 7.33 1.46 -8.49
C MET A 105 8.71 1.16 -9.08
N ALA A 106 8.77 0.60 -10.30
CA ALA A 106 10.02 0.39 -11.01
C ALA A 106 10.74 1.71 -11.33
N ALA A 107 10.01 2.77 -11.70
CA ALA A 107 10.58 4.09 -11.94
C ALA A 107 11.13 4.72 -10.65
N MET A 108 10.45 4.53 -9.50
CA MET A 108 10.92 4.96 -8.18
C MET A 108 12.24 4.27 -7.81
N GLU A 109 12.28 2.94 -7.92
CA GLU A 109 13.49 2.16 -7.62
C GLU A 109 14.65 2.55 -8.54
N LYS A 110 14.40 2.71 -9.85
CA LYS A 110 15.41 3.17 -10.81
C LYS A 110 15.93 4.57 -10.48
N LYS A 111 15.04 5.50 -10.13
CA LYS A 111 15.38 6.92 -9.98
C LYS A 111 16.09 7.21 -8.66
N LEU A 112 15.69 6.54 -7.58
CA LEU A 112 16.28 6.71 -6.24
C LEU A 112 17.42 5.72 -5.95
N GLY A 113 17.52 4.64 -6.73
CA GLY A 113 18.60 3.65 -6.63
C GLY A 113 18.68 3.08 -5.22
N LYS A 114 19.90 3.04 -4.66
CA LYS A 114 20.17 2.47 -3.33
C LYS A 114 19.34 3.11 -2.20
N ALA A 115 19.00 4.39 -2.32
CA ALA A 115 18.21 5.10 -1.30
C ALA A 115 16.79 4.54 -1.17
N TYR A 116 16.27 3.89 -2.22
CA TYR A 116 14.98 3.20 -2.19
C TYR A 116 15.14 1.68 -2.09
N ALA A 117 16.06 1.09 -2.87
CA ALA A 117 16.22 -0.35 -2.96
C ALA A 117 16.59 -1.02 -1.63
N GLY A 118 17.36 -0.35 -0.76
CA GLY A 118 17.66 -0.87 0.59
C GLY A 118 16.40 -1.02 1.44
N PRO A 119 15.71 0.08 1.78
CA PRO A 119 14.47 0.02 2.58
C PRO A 119 13.36 -0.83 1.95
N ALA A 120 13.19 -0.78 0.63
CA ALA A 120 12.23 -1.63 -0.06
C ALA A 120 12.60 -3.13 0.07
N GLY A 121 13.89 -3.45 -0.03
CA GLY A 121 14.41 -4.78 0.23
C GLY A 121 14.10 -5.29 1.64
N ASP A 122 14.26 -4.43 2.66
CA ASP A 122 13.93 -4.77 4.05
C ASP A 122 12.43 -5.07 4.22
N VAL A 123 11.55 -4.27 3.62
CA VAL A 123 10.09 -4.51 3.64
C VAL A 123 9.74 -5.82 2.93
N ARG A 124 10.32 -6.08 1.75
CA ARG A 124 10.11 -7.33 0.99
C ARG A 124 10.60 -8.54 1.79
N GLY A 125 11.75 -8.43 2.46
CA GLY A 125 12.29 -9.45 3.35
C GLY A 125 11.41 -9.72 4.56
N TYR A 126 10.89 -8.66 5.20
CA TYR A 126 9.92 -8.77 6.28
C TYR A 126 8.64 -9.48 5.83
N ILE A 127 8.07 -9.10 4.69
CA ILE A 127 6.87 -9.75 4.13
C ILE A 127 7.14 -11.23 3.86
N ALA A 128 8.29 -11.58 3.27
CA ALA A 128 8.67 -12.97 3.04
C ALA A 128 8.75 -13.77 4.35
N HIS A 129 9.34 -13.18 5.40
CA HIS A 129 9.41 -13.79 6.73
C HIS A 129 8.01 -14.05 7.30
N VAL A 130 7.15 -13.04 7.38
CA VAL A 130 5.78 -13.19 7.93
C VAL A 130 4.99 -14.24 7.15
N ARG A 131 5.06 -14.23 5.82
CA ARG A 131 4.39 -15.24 4.98
C ARG A 131 4.93 -16.66 5.19
N SER A 132 6.20 -16.82 5.58
CA SER A 132 6.75 -18.13 5.93
C SER A 132 6.16 -18.68 7.23
N GLN A 133 5.84 -17.81 8.18
CA GLN A 133 5.23 -18.18 9.46
C GLN A 133 3.75 -18.56 9.30
N ALA A 134 3.02 -17.89 8.41
CA ALA A 134 1.60 -18.18 8.15
C ALA A 134 1.34 -19.52 7.42
N LYS A 135 2.38 -20.17 6.90
CA LYS A 135 2.31 -21.49 6.25
C LYS A 135 2.71 -22.64 7.19
N ALA A 136 3.20 -22.34 8.40
CA ALA A 136 3.55 -23.31 9.44
C ALA A 136 2.34 -23.55 10.36
#